data_AF-A0A8H6S475-F1
#
_entry.id   AF-A0A8H6S475-F1
#
_cell.length_a   1.000
_cell.length_b   1.000
_cell.length_c   1.000
_cell.angle_alpha   90.00
_cell.angle_beta   90.00
_cell.angle_gamma   90.00
#
_symmetry.space_group_name_H-M   'P 1'
#
loop_
_entity.id
_entity.type
_entity.pdbx_description
1 polymer ?
#
loop_
_entity_poly.entity_id
_entity_poly.type
_entity_poly.pdbx_seq_one_letter_code
_entity_poly.pdbx_strand_id
1 'polypeptide(L)'
;MGTGSNFASQANPRPVIQVGNPGDNGVVEMSDLVITTTGGSAGAIGIQWNLEASSPGAAGLWDVHIRLGGAMGTKVNSANCPTSSINLASCASAFLGLHITTFGSGYFENVWVWNAGK
;
A
#
# COMPACT_ATOMS: atom_id res chain seq x y z
N MET A 1 -5.68 6.79 3.46
CA MET A 1 -6.43 6.07 2.41
C MET A 1 -6.13 6.71 1.06
N GLY A 2 -5.64 5.95 0.07
CA GLY A 2 -5.43 6.42 -1.30
C GLY A 2 -6.69 6.29 -2.15
N THR A 3 -7.02 7.31 -2.94
CA THR A 3 -8.18 7.31 -3.85
C THR A 3 -8.03 8.36 -4.94
N GLY A 4 -8.84 8.28 -6.00
CA GLY A 4 -8.87 9.24 -7.10
C GLY A 4 -8.10 8.79 -8.35
N SER A 5 -8.15 9.62 -9.39
CA SER A 5 -7.64 9.32 -10.74
C SER A 5 -6.14 9.01 -10.78
N ASN A 6 -5.35 9.56 -9.87
CA ASN A 6 -3.92 9.30 -9.76
C ASN A 6 -3.59 7.82 -9.52
N PHE A 7 -4.52 7.06 -8.95
CA PHE A 7 -4.33 5.65 -8.63
C PHE A 7 -5.16 4.72 -9.50
N ALA A 8 -5.83 5.21 -10.54
CA ALA A 8 -6.76 4.41 -11.34
C ALA A 8 -6.06 3.54 -12.40
N SER A 9 -4.85 3.89 -12.83
CA SER A 9 -4.19 3.23 -13.96
C SER A 9 -3.07 2.29 -13.52
N GLN A 10 -3.26 0.99 -13.72
CA GLN A 10 -2.22 -0.03 -13.52
C GLN A 10 -1.01 0.14 -14.46
N ALA A 11 -1.18 0.84 -15.58
CA ALA A 11 -0.09 1.10 -16.52
C ALA A 11 0.85 2.22 -16.03
N ASN A 12 0.40 3.04 -15.08
CA ASN A 12 1.18 4.12 -14.49
C ASN A 12 1.00 4.09 -12.96
N PRO A 13 1.51 3.05 -12.28
CA PRO A 13 1.29 2.89 -10.85
C PRO A 13 2.00 3.99 -10.04
N ARG A 14 1.39 4.40 -8.93
CA ARG A 14 1.88 5.49 -8.09
C ARG A 14 1.78 5.15 -6.59
N PRO A 15 2.78 5.54 -5.78
CA PRO A 15 2.72 5.35 -4.34
C PRO A 15 1.65 6.22 -3.67
N VAL A 16 0.92 5.63 -2.73
CA VAL A 16 0.06 6.34 -1.78
C VAL A 16 0.93 6.97 -0.70
N ILE A 17 1.93 6.23 -0.20
CA ILE A 17 2.99 6.74 0.66
C ILE A 17 4.33 6.46 0.01
N GLN A 18 5.17 7.49 -0.12
CA GLN A 18 6.57 7.36 -0.52
C GLN A 18 7.46 7.67 0.68
N VAL A 19 8.31 6.72 1.06
CA VAL A 19 9.28 6.87 2.15
C VAL A 19 10.66 7.13 1.56
N GLY A 20 11.11 8.38 1.69
CA GLY A 20 12.36 8.88 1.12
C GLY A 20 12.34 8.97 -0.41
N ASN A 21 13.43 9.47 -0.96
CA ASN A 21 13.76 9.42 -2.39
C ASN A 21 14.82 8.34 -2.65
N PRO A 22 14.95 7.85 -3.89
CA PRO A 22 16.04 6.96 -4.27
C PRO A 22 17.41 7.55 -3.89
N GLY A 23 18.18 6.80 -3.10
CA GLY A 23 19.52 7.21 -2.63
C GLY A 23 19.52 7.98 -1.31
N ASP A 24 18.36 8.29 -0.73
CA ASP A 24 18.30 8.86 0.61
C ASP A 24 18.75 7.81 1.65
N ASN A 25 19.63 8.20 2.57
CA ASN A 25 20.08 7.39 3.69
C ASN A 25 19.69 8.08 5.01
N GLY A 26 19.09 7.35 5.94
CA GLY A 26 18.68 7.97 7.21
C GLY A 26 17.83 7.09 8.12
N VAL A 27 17.04 7.78 8.94
CA VAL A 27 16.18 7.21 9.98
C VAL A 27 14.73 7.51 9.64
N VAL A 28 13.87 6.49 9.64
CA VAL A 28 12.41 6.65 9.52
C VAL A 28 11.73 5.60 10.38
N GLU A 29 10.90 6.04 11.32
CA GLU A 29 10.04 5.13 12.09
C GLU A 29 8.58 5.45 11.79
N MET A 30 7.81 4.42 11.45
CA MET A 30 6.36 4.51 11.32
C MET A 30 5.72 3.43 12.19
N SER A 31 4.78 3.81 13.05
CA SER A 31 4.05 2.87 13.89
C SER A 31 2.55 3.12 13.92
N ASP A 32 1.78 2.07 14.19
CA ASP A 32 0.33 2.15 14.47
C ASP A 32 -0.49 2.74 13.29
N LEU A 33 -0.12 2.41 12.06
CA LEU A 33 -0.76 2.92 10.84
C LEU A 33 -1.51 1.86 10.07
N VAL A 34 -2.68 2.23 9.54
CA VAL A 34 -3.38 1.44 8.52
C VAL A 34 -3.39 2.18 7.19
N ILE A 35 -2.73 1.61 6.19
CA ILE A 35 -2.72 2.08 4.81
C ILE A 35 -3.78 1.29 4.06
N THR A 36 -4.62 1.98 3.31
CA THR A 36 -5.72 1.37 2.56
C THR A 36 -6.04 2.20 1.32
N THR A 37 -6.89 1.68 0.45
CA THR A 37 -7.34 2.29 -0.79
C THR A 37 -8.84 2.11 -0.97
N THR A 38 -9.42 2.85 -1.90
CA THR A 38 -10.79 2.57 -2.37
C THR A 38 -10.78 1.70 -3.62
N GLY A 39 -11.89 1.02 -3.89
CA GLY A 39 -12.11 0.34 -5.15
C GLY A 39 -11.90 1.26 -6.37
N GLY A 40 -11.37 0.69 -7.45
CA GLY A 40 -10.95 1.42 -8.65
C GLY A 40 -9.54 2.00 -8.56
N SER A 41 -8.73 1.58 -7.58
CA SER A 41 -7.35 2.04 -7.40
C SER A 41 -6.33 1.07 -8.01
N ALA A 42 -6.56 0.62 -9.25
CA ALA A 42 -5.74 -0.41 -9.91
C ALA A 42 -4.26 -0.04 -10.09
N GLY A 43 -3.89 1.24 -9.95
CA GLY A 43 -2.53 1.78 -10.01
C GLY A 43 -1.95 2.16 -8.65
N ALA A 44 -2.63 1.92 -7.52
CA ALA A 44 -2.08 2.28 -6.22
C ALA A 44 -0.93 1.35 -5.80
N ILE A 45 0.19 1.92 -5.38
CA ILE A 45 1.19 1.22 -4.56
C ILE A 45 0.97 1.67 -3.12
N GLY A 46 0.68 0.78 -2.18
CA GLY A 46 0.35 1.15 -0.80
C GLY A 46 1.47 1.96 -0.13
N ILE A 47 2.64 1.35 0.01
CA ILE A 47 3.87 2.01 0.45
C ILE A 47 4.97 1.73 -0.58
N GLN A 48 5.67 2.76 -1.02
CA GLN A 48 6.95 2.64 -1.71
C GLN A 48 8.07 3.11 -0.77
N TRP A 49 9.00 2.21 -0.53
CA TRP A 49 10.13 2.40 0.38
C TRP A 49 11.43 2.58 -0.42
N ASN A 50 11.92 3.81 -0.46
CA ASN A 50 13.15 4.17 -1.15
C ASN A 50 14.33 4.37 -0.21
N LEU A 51 14.08 4.72 1.05
CA LEU A 51 15.10 5.07 2.04
C LEU A 51 15.98 3.86 2.40
N GLU A 52 17.29 4.05 2.39
CA GLU A 52 18.27 3.17 3.02
C GLU A 52 18.41 3.51 4.51
N ALA A 53 18.29 2.52 5.39
CA ALA A 53 18.52 2.70 6.82
C ALA A 53 20.00 3.06 7.10
N SER A 54 20.23 4.11 7.91
CA SER A 54 21.59 4.54 8.29
C SER A 54 22.34 3.53 9.18
N SER A 55 21.61 2.65 9.85
CA SER A 55 22.11 1.49 10.60
C SER A 55 21.01 0.42 10.70
N PRO A 56 21.32 -0.84 11.06
CA PRO A 56 20.29 -1.86 11.28
C PRO A 56 19.22 -1.38 12.26
N GLY A 57 17.95 -1.44 11.84
CA GLY A 57 16.81 -0.98 12.64
C GLY A 57 16.53 0.53 12.62
N ALA A 58 17.40 1.36 12.04
CA ALA A 58 17.22 2.81 11.99
C ALA A 58 16.02 3.25 11.13
N ALA A 59 15.60 2.42 10.20
CA ALA A 59 14.42 2.68 9.41
C ALA A 59 13.50 1.46 9.40
N GLY A 60 12.21 1.66 9.64
CA GLY A 60 11.30 0.54 9.75
C GLY A 60 9.83 0.88 9.95
N LEU A 61 9.04 -0.20 9.99
CA LEU A 61 7.62 -0.22 10.26
C LEU A 61 7.35 -1.13 11.46
N TRP A 62 6.56 -0.65 12.43
CA TRP A 62 6.11 -1.42 13.60
C TRP A 62 4.60 -1.33 13.74
N ASP A 63 3.91 -2.47 13.66
CA ASP A 63 2.43 -2.49 13.71
C ASP A 63 1.78 -1.60 12.63
N VAL A 64 2.35 -1.63 11.43
CA VAL A 64 1.83 -0.93 10.25
C VAL A 64 1.23 -1.94 9.30
N HIS A 65 -0.02 -1.75 8.93
CA HIS A 65 -0.74 -2.69 8.08
C HIS A 65 -1.23 -2.03 6.79
N ILE A 66 -1.02 -2.71 5.66
CA ILE A 66 -1.61 -2.36 4.38
C ILE A 66 -2.84 -3.25 4.19
N ARG A 67 -4.03 -2.72 4.47
CA ARG A 67 -5.32 -3.43 4.41
C ARG A 67 -6.12 -2.95 3.22
N LEU A 68 -6.11 -3.71 2.13
CA LEU A 68 -6.72 -3.33 0.86
C LEU A 68 -8.12 -3.96 0.76
N GLY A 69 -9.16 -3.11 0.82
CA GLY A 69 -10.55 -3.57 0.82
C GLY A 69 -11.02 -4.14 2.16
N GLY A 70 -12.24 -4.72 2.17
CA GLY A 70 -12.81 -5.44 3.32
C GLY A 70 -13.27 -4.56 4.48
N ALA A 71 -12.87 -3.29 4.54
CA ALA A 71 -13.30 -2.33 5.55
C ALA A 71 -14.39 -1.39 5.04
N MET A 72 -15.18 -0.82 5.96
CA MET A 72 -16.14 0.23 5.63
C MET A 72 -15.44 1.41 4.94
N GLY A 73 -16.08 1.97 3.91
CA GLY A 73 -15.54 3.09 3.13
C GLY A 73 -14.60 2.68 1.97
N THR A 74 -14.00 1.48 1.99
CA THR A 74 -13.13 1.03 0.88
C THR A 74 -13.90 0.76 -0.42
N LYS A 75 -15.21 0.52 -0.32
CA LYS A 75 -16.08 0.10 -1.42
C LYS A 75 -15.66 -1.23 -2.08
N VAL A 76 -14.68 -1.94 -1.54
CA VAL A 76 -14.30 -3.30 -1.94
C VAL A 76 -14.85 -4.24 -0.87
N ASN A 77 -16.10 -4.64 -1.03
CA ASN A 77 -16.82 -5.54 -0.11
C ASN A 77 -17.75 -6.46 -0.91
N SER A 78 -18.36 -7.45 -0.25
CA SER A 78 -19.20 -8.44 -0.92
C SER A 78 -20.42 -7.86 -1.66
N ALA A 79 -20.92 -6.69 -1.24
CA ALA A 79 -22.05 -6.02 -1.89
C ALA A 79 -21.63 -5.30 -3.18
N ASN A 80 -20.47 -4.65 -3.18
CA ASN A 80 -19.96 -3.91 -4.34
C ASN A 80 -19.12 -4.76 -5.30
N CYS A 81 -18.50 -5.82 -4.78
CA CYS A 81 -17.56 -6.70 -5.47
C CYS A 81 -17.93 -8.18 -5.25
N PRO A 82 -19.11 -8.62 -5.73
CA PRO A 82 -19.56 -10.00 -5.56
C PRO A 82 -18.70 -10.96 -6.40
N THR A 83 -18.40 -12.15 -5.87
CA THR A 83 -17.59 -13.15 -6.61
C THR A 83 -18.28 -13.71 -7.86
N SER A 84 -19.61 -13.59 -7.96
CA SER A 84 -20.34 -14.03 -9.15
C SER A 84 -20.18 -13.08 -10.34
N SER A 85 -19.76 -11.82 -10.12
CA SER A 85 -19.68 -10.79 -11.16
C SER A 85 -18.74 -9.65 -10.75
N ILE A 86 -17.42 -9.92 -10.78
CA ILE A 86 -16.40 -8.92 -10.41
C ILE A 86 -16.20 -7.93 -11.55
N ASN A 87 -16.45 -6.64 -11.29
CA ASN A 87 -16.02 -5.55 -12.16
C ASN A 87 -14.65 -5.03 -11.69
N LEU A 88 -13.58 -5.38 -12.40
CA LEU A 88 -12.22 -4.98 -12.03
C LEU A 88 -12.03 -3.45 -12.00
N ALA A 89 -12.75 -2.69 -12.85
CA ALA A 89 -12.61 -1.24 -12.87
C ALA A 89 -13.08 -0.56 -11.57
N SER A 90 -14.03 -1.16 -10.85
CA SER A 90 -14.52 -0.66 -9.56
C SER A 90 -13.99 -1.46 -8.36
N CYS A 91 -13.52 -2.68 -8.56
CA CYS A 91 -13.12 -3.60 -7.49
C CYS A 91 -11.61 -3.76 -7.32
N ALA A 92 -10.80 -3.32 -8.28
CA ALA A 92 -9.36 -3.31 -8.11
C ALA A 92 -8.97 -2.43 -6.90
N SER A 93 -8.29 -3.04 -5.93
CA SER A 93 -7.92 -2.41 -4.67
C SER A 93 -6.53 -1.76 -4.75
N ALA A 94 -5.55 -2.37 -5.39
CA ALA A 94 -4.21 -1.82 -5.58
C ALA A 94 -3.47 -2.51 -6.74
N PHE A 95 -2.37 -1.91 -7.17
CA PHE A 95 -1.34 -2.54 -8.00
C PHE A 95 -0.36 -3.37 -7.16
N LEU A 96 0.13 -2.80 -6.05
CA LEU A 96 1.11 -3.42 -5.15
C LEU A 96 0.90 -2.94 -3.72
N GLY A 97 1.03 -3.82 -2.72
CA GLY A 97 0.86 -3.44 -1.31
C GLY A 97 2.07 -2.67 -0.77
N LEU A 98 3.25 -3.31 -0.80
CA LEU A 98 4.52 -2.77 -0.32
C LEU A 98 5.59 -2.96 -1.40
N HIS A 99 6.27 -1.89 -1.77
CA HIS A 99 7.39 -1.89 -2.72
C HIS A 99 8.66 -1.44 -2.02
N ILE A 100 9.54 -2.39 -1.69
CA ILE A 100 10.91 -2.07 -1.27
C ILE A 100 11.74 -1.97 -2.54
N THR A 101 12.22 -0.77 -2.87
CA THR A 101 12.99 -0.55 -4.09
C THR A 101 14.43 -1.06 -3.94
N THR A 102 15.19 -1.06 -5.03
CA THR A 102 16.61 -1.42 -5.01
C THR A 102 17.48 -0.50 -4.15
N PHE A 103 16.99 0.69 -3.79
CA PHE A 103 17.69 1.65 -2.92
C PHE A 103 17.29 1.49 -1.45
N GLY A 104 16.16 0.83 -1.18
CA GLY A 104 15.56 0.81 0.15
C GLY A 104 16.09 -0.31 1.04
N SER A 105 16.19 -0.03 2.33
CA SER A 105 16.36 -1.04 3.38
C SER A 105 15.54 -0.67 4.62
N GLY A 106 15.07 -1.66 5.38
CA GLY A 106 14.27 -1.40 6.56
C GLY A 106 13.97 -2.64 7.40
N TYR A 107 13.55 -2.40 8.63
CA TYR A 107 13.05 -3.40 9.57
C TYR A 107 11.52 -3.39 9.58
N PHE A 108 10.88 -4.53 9.35
CA PHE A 108 9.43 -4.62 9.20
C PHE A 108 8.88 -5.63 10.20
N GLU A 109 8.34 -5.14 11.32
CA GLU A 109 7.82 -5.96 12.39
C GLU A 109 6.30 -5.79 12.51
N ASN A 110 5.60 -6.93 12.64
CA ASN A 110 4.15 -6.97 12.72
C ASN A 110 3.47 -6.20 11.56
N VAL A 111 4.03 -6.33 10.36
CA VAL A 111 3.48 -5.72 9.14
C VAL A 111 2.54 -6.72 8.46
N TRP A 112 1.29 -6.31 8.25
CA TRP A 112 0.31 -7.13 7.53
C TRP A 112 -0.05 -6.49 6.20
N VAL A 113 0.41 -7.09 5.10
CA VAL A 113 0.00 -6.70 3.74
C VAL A 113 -1.11 -7.62 3.28
N TRP A 114 -2.34 -7.18 3.50
CA TRP A 114 -3.54 -7.96 3.31
C TRP A 114 -4.42 -7.38 2.21
N ASN A 115 -4.74 -8.19 1.21
CA ASN A 115 -5.80 -7.90 0.26
C ASN A 115 -7.05 -8.70 0.63
N ALA A 116 -8.16 -8.00 0.79
CA ALA A 116 -9.42 -8.60 1.19
C ALA A 116 -9.88 -9.64 0.15
N GLY A 117 -9.89 -10.89 0.56
CA GLY A 117 -10.67 -11.94 -0.09
C GLY A 117 -12.15 -11.85 0.32
N LYS A 118 -12.95 -12.79 -0.18
CA LYS A 118 -14.17 -13.15 0.54
C LYS A 118 -13.82 -13.88 1.83
#